data_AF-A0A0A9YHG2-F1
#
_entry.id   AF-A0A0A9YHG2-F1
#
_cell.length_a   1.000
_cell.length_b   1.000
_cell.length_c   1.000
_cell.angle_alpha   90.00
_cell.angle_beta   90.00
_cell.angle_gamma   90.00
#
_symmetry.space_group_name_H-M   'P 1'
#
loop_
_entity.id
_entity.type
_entity.pdbx_description
1 polymer ?
#
loop_
_entity_poly.entity_id
_entity_poly.type
_entity_poly.pdbx_seq_one_letter_code
_entity_poly.pdbx_strand_id
1 'polypeptide(L)'
;MLIDFVYPVQNNLVVWVYDGVTYQCNNIDNYLTPSTALVHGKSPYTPTSVYSVDLNSDCRKDLVLVKKYDSTDNNAYLEMWIENYGNFTNHSMGFDLRQGFTKLVFGDWNTDGAVDMIIPYCHPSDTCASTNEFVIYYNIQKHVCQG
;
A
#
# COMPACT_ATOMS: atom_id res chain seq x y z
N MET A 1 2.18 -1.27 -18.20
CA MET A 1 0.94 -1.89 -17.71
C MET A 1 0.29 -0.87 -16.79
N LEU A 2 -0.96 -0.47 -17.05
CA LEU A 2 -1.66 0.48 -16.18
C LEU A 2 -2.63 -0.31 -15.29
N ILE A 3 -2.41 -0.25 -13.99
CA ILE A 3 -3.39 -0.70 -13.00
C ILE A 3 -4.52 0.32 -13.03
N ASP A 4 -5.74 -0.12 -13.33
CA ASP A 4 -6.89 0.79 -13.40
C ASP A 4 -7.74 0.71 -12.13
N PHE A 5 -8.03 -0.51 -11.65
CA PHE A 5 -8.79 -0.70 -10.41
C PHE A 5 -8.23 -1.84 -9.56
N VAL A 6 -8.19 -1.63 -8.25
CA VAL A 6 -7.86 -2.65 -7.27
C VAL A 6 -8.96 -2.68 -6.21
N TYR A 7 -9.51 -3.86 -5.93
CA TYR A 7 -10.45 -4.00 -4.83
C TYR A 7 -10.31 -5.35 -4.10
N PRO A 8 -10.53 -5.36 -2.78
CA PRO A 8 -10.53 -6.60 -2.01
C PRO A 8 -11.80 -7.43 -2.29
N VAL A 9 -11.64 -8.74 -2.47
CA VAL A 9 -12.73 -9.72 -2.61
C VAL A 9 -12.45 -10.90 -1.69
N GLN A 10 -13.16 -10.98 -0.56
CA GLN A 10 -12.82 -11.93 0.51
C GLN A 10 -11.32 -11.83 0.82
N ASN A 11 -10.62 -12.93 1.06
CA ASN A 11 -9.18 -12.95 1.38
C ASN A 11 -8.25 -12.64 0.18
N ASN A 12 -8.79 -12.25 -0.97
CA ASN A 12 -8.02 -11.96 -2.18
C ASN A 12 -8.10 -10.49 -2.55
N LEU A 13 -7.12 -10.04 -3.33
CA LEU A 13 -7.07 -8.72 -3.95
C LEU A 13 -7.23 -8.91 -5.44
N VAL A 14 -8.22 -8.26 -6.05
CA VAL A 14 -8.44 -8.33 -7.49
C VAL A 14 -7.90 -7.06 -8.13
N VAL A 15 -7.06 -7.23 -9.14
CA VAL A 15 -6.48 -6.15 -9.93
C VAL A 15 -7.05 -6.24 -11.35
N TRP A 16 -7.59 -5.12 -11.81
CA TRP A 16 -7.98 -4.93 -13.19
C TRP A 16 -6.90 -4.16 -13.94
N VAL A 17 -6.38 -4.80 -14.98
CA VAL A 17 -5.31 -4.28 -15.81
C VAL A 17 -5.86 -3.99 -17.20
N TYR A 18 -5.56 -2.80 -17.73
CA TYR A 18 -5.82 -2.48 -19.13
C TYR A 18 -4.58 -2.80 -19.97
N ASP A 19 -4.73 -3.69 -20.94
CA ASP A 19 -3.64 -4.08 -21.86
C ASP A 19 -3.54 -3.20 -23.11
N GLY A 20 -4.38 -2.16 -23.22
CA GLY A 20 -4.50 -1.32 -24.42
C GLY A 20 -5.67 -1.70 -25.33
N VAL A 21 -6.34 -2.82 -25.06
CA VAL A 21 -7.50 -3.30 -25.83
C VAL A 21 -8.65 -3.72 -24.90
N THR A 22 -8.35 -4.48 -23.86
CA THR A 22 -9.34 -5.03 -22.92
C THR A 22 -8.90 -4.89 -21.46
N TYR A 23 -9.88 -4.96 -20.57
CA TYR A 23 -9.69 -5.08 -19.14
C TYR A 23 -9.57 -6.55 -18.74
N GLN A 24 -8.46 -6.93 -18.14
CA GLN A 24 -8.24 -8.27 -17.60
C GLN A 24 -8.35 -8.26 -16.07
N CYS A 25 -9.19 -9.15 -15.55
CA CYS A 25 -9.39 -9.38 -14.13
C CYS A 25 -8.42 -10.44 -13.64
N ASN A 26 -7.52 -10.07 -12.75
CA ASN A 26 -6.51 -10.98 -12.22
C ASN A 26 -6.54 -10.95 -10.69
N ASN A 27 -6.44 -12.11 -10.05
CA ASN A 27 -6.13 -12.16 -8.63
C ASN A 27 -4.67 -11.71 -8.46
N ILE A 28 -4.41 -10.80 -7.52
CA ILE A 28 -3.06 -10.32 -7.24
C ILE A 28 -2.14 -11.49 -6.90
N ASP A 29 -2.67 -12.56 -6.29
CA ASP A 29 -1.92 -13.77 -5.95
C ASP A 29 -1.19 -14.37 -7.16
N ASN A 30 -1.72 -14.17 -8.38
CA ASN A 30 -1.08 -14.61 -9.63
C ASN A 30 0.10 -13.72 -10.07
N TYR A 31 0.19 -12.49 -9.54
CA TYR A 31 1.29 -11.54 -9.80
C TYR A 31 2.29 -11.43 -8.64
N LEU A 32 2.01 -12.05 -7.49
CA LEU A 32 2.89 -12.13 -6.32
C LEU A 32 3.89 -13.31 -6.41
N THR A 33 4.53 -13.51 -7.57
CA THR A 33 5.56 -14.57 -7.69
C THR A 33 6.98 -14.01 -7.57
N PRO A 34 7.76 -14.42 -6.57
CA PRO A 34 9.21 -14.57 -6.70
C PRO A 34 9.46 -15.89 -7.44
N SER A 35 10.31 -15.88 -8.46
CA SER A 35 10.65 -17.07 -9.25
C SER A 35 11.31 -18.22 -8.46
N THR A 36 11.41 -18.19 -7.13
CA THR A 36 11.81 -19.34 -6.29
C THR A 36 11.39 -19.25 -4.82
N ALA A 37 10.42 -18.42 -4.44
CA ALA A 37 9.87 -18.46 -3.09
C ALA A 37 8.37 -18.19 -3.13
N LEU A 38 7.55 -19.24 -2.97
CA LEU A 38 6.15 -19.10 -2.62
C LEU A 38 6.05 -18.33 -1.29
N VAL A 39 6.02 -17.00 -1.34
CA VAL A 39 5.32 -16.24 -0.31
C VAL A 39 3.86 -16.27 -0.71
N HIS A 40 3.19 -17.37 -0.34
CA HIS A 40 1.77 -17.31 -0.06
C HIS A 40 1.61 -16.25 1.03
N GLY A 41 1.35 -15.01 0.65
CA GLY A 41 0.87 -13.99 1.56
C GLY A 41 -0.58 -14.27 1.94
N LYS A 42 -0.90 -15.50 2.40
CA LYS A 42 -2.08 -15.70 3.25
C LYS A 42 -1.78 -14.91 4.53
N SER A 43 -2.06 -13.61 4.50
CA SER A 43 -2.45 -12.97 5.74
C SER A 43 -3.82 -13.55 6.07
N PRO A 44 -4.03 -14.10 7.28
CA PRO A 44 -5.33 -14.60 7.69
C PRO A 44 -6.43 -13.54 7.61
N TYR A 45 -6.07 -12.26 7.38
CA TYR A 45 -6.97 -11.13 7.39
C TYR A 45 -6.94 -10.36 6.08
N THR A 46 -8.15 -10.03 5.65
CA THR A 46 -8.45 -9.16 4.52
C THR A 46 -7.77 -7.80 4.70
N PRO A 47 -7.11 -7.25 3.67
CA PRO A 47 -6.69 -5.86 3.69
C PRO A 47 -7.87 -4.95 4.04
N THR A 48 -7.72 -4.12 5.05
CA THR A 48 -8.75 -3.16 5.49
C THR A 48 -8.81 -1.94 4.58
N SER A 49 -7.70 -1.62 3.93
CA SER A 49 -7.63 -0.61 2.86
C SER A 49 -6.48 -0.91 1.92
N VAL A 50 -6.61 -0.38 0.70
CA VAL A 50 -5.72 -0.60 -0.43
C VAL A 50 -5.51 0.74 -1.11
N TYR A 51 -4.26 1.08 -1.40
CA TYR A 51 -3.88 2.30 -2.09
C TYR A 51 -3.01 1.97 -3.30
N SER A 52 -3.18 2.74 -4.36
CA SER A 52 -2.40 2.63 -5.60
C SER A 52 -1.63 3.92 -5.82
N VAL A 53 -0.30 3.85 -5.68
CA VAL A 53 0.58 5.02 -5.59
C VAL A 53 1.97 4.67 -6.12
N ASP A 54 2.64 5.60 -6.81
CA ASP A 54 3.99 5.37 -7.36
C ASP A 54 5.05 5.66 -6.28
N LEU A 55 5.45 4.64 -5.52
CA LEU A 55 6.31 4.78 -4.33
C LEU A 55 7.79 4.90 -4.70
N ASN A 56 8.18 4.46 -5.90
CA ASN A 56 9.57 4.43 -6.36
C ASN A 56 9.86 5.38 -7.56
N SER A 57 8.86 6.17 -7.97
CA SER A 57 8.91 7.13 -9.09
C SER A 57 9.30 6.53 -10.43
N ASP A 58 8.87 5.29 -10.69
CA ASP A 58 9.11 4.62 -11.96
C ASP A 58 7.95 4.79 -12.97
N CYS A 59 7.01 5.68 -12.64
CA CYS A 59 5.79 6.00 -13.39
C CYS A 59 4.77 4.85 -13.46
N ARG A 60 4.94 3.82 -12.64
CA ARG A 60 3.98 2.73 -12.47
C ARG A 60 3.40 2.80 -11.06
N LYS A 61 2.21 2.24 -10.91
CA LYS A 61 1.51 2.29 -9.63
C LYS A 61 1.91 1.08 -8.81
N ASP A 62 2.51 1.32 -7.65
CA ASP A 62 2.72 0.34 -6.61
C ASP A 62 1.46 0.19 -5.76
N LEU A 63 1.48 -0.77 -4.83
CA LEU A 63 0.38 -1.02 -3.92
C LEU A 63 0.81 -0.87 -2.47
N VAL A 64 -0.03 -0.18 -1.70
CA VAL A 64 0.07 -0.14 -0.24
C VAL A 64 -1.17 -0.77 0.35
N LEU A 65 -0.99 -1.78 1.20
CA LEU A 65 -2.04 -2.51 1.88
C LEU A 65 -1.98 -2.20 3.37
N VAL A 66 -3.14 -1.91 3.96
CA VAL A 66 -3.27 -1.83 5.43
C VAL A 66 -3.90 -3.11 5.92
N LYS A 67 -3.19 -3.84 6.78
CA LYS A 67 -3.61 -5.16 7.26
C LYS A 67 -3.60 -5.19 8.78
N LYS A 68 -4.49 -5.99 9.34
CA LYS A 68 -4.51 -6.25 10.78
C LYS A 68 -3.68 -7.48 11.12
N TYR A 69 -3.10 -7.50 12.31
CA TYR A 69 -2.47 -8.70 12.86
C TYR A 69 -3.51 -9.77 13.17
N ASP A 70 -4.66 -9.36 13.72
CA ASP A 70 -5.83 -10.22 13.87
C ASP A 70 -7.19 -9.51 13.74
N SER A 71 -8.29 -10.28 13.68
CA SER A 71 -9.65 -9.72 13.53
C SER A 71 -10.15 -8.94 14.74
N THR A 72 -9.54 -9.18 15.90
CA THR A 72 -9.81 -8.56 17.21
C THR A 72 -8.82 -7.45 17.56
N ASP A 73 -7.66 -7.40 16.89
CA ASP A 73 -6.63 -6.39 17.11
C ASP A 73 -7.00 -5.08 16.41
N ASN A 74 -6.73 -3.98 17.10
CA ASN A 74 -6.86 -2.63 16.56
C ASN A 74 -5.53 -2.10 16.01
N ASN A 75 -4.42 -2.81 16.24
CA ASN A 75 -3.17 -2.55 15.56
C ASN A 75 -3.25 -3.04 14.12
N ALA A 76 -2.60 -2.30 13.25
CA ALA A 76 -2.46 -2.63 11.86
C ALA A 76 -1.02 -2.44 11.42
N TYR A 77 -0.69 -2.90 10.23
CA TYR A 77 0.62 -2.71 9.64
C TYR A 77 0.48 -2.47 8.14
N LEU A 78 1.50 -1.83 7.57
CA LEU A 78 1.59 -1.58 6.13
C LEU A 78 2.36 -2.71 5.44
N GLU A 79 1.81 -3.22 4.35
CA GLU A 79 2.56 -3.93 3.32
C GLU A 79 2.67 -3.05 2.09
N MET A 80 3.87 -2.92 1.54
CA MET A 80 4.13 -2.16 0.32
C MET A 80 4.61 -3.14 -0.74
N TRP A 81 4.05 -3.06 -1.94
CA TRP A 81 4.32 -3.97 -3.04
C TRP A 81 4.69 -3.16 -4.27
N ILE A 82 5.95 -3.28 -4.69
CA ILE A 82 6.51 -2.52 -5.80
C ILE A 82 6.21 -3.25 -7.10
N GLU A 83 5.59 -2.54 -8.05
CA GLU A 83 5.30 -3.04 -9.39
C GLU A 83 6.58 -3.05 -10.23
N ASN A 84 6.75 -4.12 -10.99
CA ASN A 84 7.81 -4.23 -11.97
C ASN A 84 7.33 -5.04 -13.18
N TYR A 85 6.76 -4.36 -14.16
CA TYR A 85 6.31 -4.92 -15.45
C TYR A 85 5.36 -6.12 -15.29
N GLY A 86 4.34 -5.94 -14.45
CA GLY A 86 3.32 -6.93 -14.13
C GLY A 86 3.67 -7.85 -12.96
N ASN A 87 4.86 -7.76 -12.37
CA ASN A 87 5.20 -8.49 -11.15
C ASN A 87 5.17 -7.56 -9.95
N PHE A 88 4.73 -8.04 -8.80
CA PHE A 88 4.80 -7.26 -7.55
C PHE A 88 5.80 -7.89 -6.58
N THR A 89 6.72 -7.07 -6.07
CA THR A 89 7.68 -7.48 -5.05
C THR A 89 7.32 -6.84 -3.73
N ASN A 90 7.15 -7.66 -2.68
CA ASN A 90 6.90 -7.14 -1.34
C ASN A 90 8.15 -6.41 -0.82
N HIS A 91 7.97 -5.14 -0.48
CA HIS A 91 8.95 -4.25 0.12
C HIS A 91 8.53 -3.81 1.52
N SER A 92 7.61 -4.54 2.16
CA SER A 92 7.12 -4.24 3.50
C SER A 92 8.26 -4.21 4.51
N MET A 93 8.50 -3.03 5.08
CA MET A 93 9.47 -2.83 6.16
C MET A 93 8.88 -3.09 7.56
N GLY A 94 7.69 -3.70 7.67
CA GLY A 94 7.03 -3.92 8.97
C GLY A 94 6.65 -2.58 9.61
N PHE A 95 5.87 -1.77 8.90
CA PHE A 95 5.48 -0.46 9.38
C PHE A 95 4.22 -0.56 10.24
N ASP A 96 4.40 -0.56 11.57
CA ASP A 96 3.30 -0.71 12.51
C ASP A 96 2.50 0.59 12.62
N LEU A 97 1.19 0.48 12.39
CA LEU A 97 0.21 1.52 12.60
C LEU A 97 -0.37 1.39 14.01
N ARG A 98 -0.22 2.45 14.80
CA ARG A 98 -0.77 2.52 16.15
C ARG A 98 -2.30 2.61 16.10
N GLN A 99 -2.93 2.18 17.19
CA GLN A 99 -4.36 2.34 17.39
C GLN A 99 -4.78 3.81 17.21
N GLY A 100 -5.91 4.04 16.54
CA GLY A 100 -6.43 5.38 16.25
C GLY A 100 -5.99 5.93 14.89
N PHE A 101 -5.15 5.22 14.12
CA PHE A 101 -4.94 5.59 12.72
C PHE A 101 -6.27 5.51 11.96
N THR A 102 -6.45 6.38 10.97
CA THR A 102 -7.70 6.45 10.20
C THR A 102 -7.52 6.00 8.75
N LYS A 103 -6.95 6.86 7.90
CA LYS A 103 -6.67 6.61 6.49
C LYS A 103 -5.31 7.16 6.12
N LEU A 104 -4.63 6.49 5.20
CA LEU A 104 -3.37 7.01 4.66
C LEU A 104 -3.69 8.10 3.64
N VAL A 105 -2.85 9.13 3.61
CA VAL A 105 -2.89 10.17 2.59
C VAL A 105 -1.52 10.22 1.92
N PHE A 106 -1.49 10.21 0.59
CA PHE A 106 -0.27 10.25 -0.20
C PHE A 106 -0.18 11.57 -0.97
N GLY A 107 1.01 12.12 -1.07
CA GLY A 107 1.28 13.37 -1.80
C GLY A 107 2.74 13.76 -1.65
N ASP A 108 3.25 14.63 -2.52
CA ASP A 108 4.59 15.21 -2.39
C ASP A 108 4.51 16.44 -1.47
N TRP A 109 4.74 16.25 -0.18
CA TRP A 109 4.51 17.28 0.85
C TRP A 109 5.73 18.16 1.09
N ASN A 110 6.93 17.66 0.78
CA ASN A 110 8.19 18.42 0.87
C ASN A 110 8.68 18.94 -0.49
N THR A 111 7.97 18.68 -1.59
CA THR A 111 8.29 19.11 -2.96
C THR A 111 9.60 18.54 -3.51
N ASP A 112 9.99 17.34 -3.08
CA ASP A 112 11.22 16.67 -3.54
C ASP A 112 11.01 15.77 -4.77
N GLY A 113 9.76 15.65 -5.23
CA GLY A 113 9.37 14.85 -6.38
C GLY A 113 9.12 13.37 -6.06
N ALA A 114 9.32 12.93 -4.82
CA ALA A 114 8.90 11.63 -4.34
C ALA A 114 7.54 11.73 -3.63
N VAL A 115 6.76 10.65 -3.66
CA VAL A 115 5.49 10.63 -2.94
C VAL A 115 5.72 10.33 -1.47
N ASP A 116 5.29 11.25 -0.61
CA ASP A 116 5.31 11.11 0.84
C ASP A 116 3.99 10.52 1.35
N MET A 117 3.98 10.12 2.63
CA MET A 117 2.82 9.56 3.30
C MET A 117 2.48 10.33 4.59
N ILE A 118 1.21 10.66 4.77
CA ILE A 118 0.66 11.18 6.03
C ILE A 118 -0.23 10.12 6.66
N ILE A 119 -0.05 9.94 7.97
CA ILE A 119 -0.86 9.05 8.81
C ILE A 119 -1.56 9.90 9.87
N PRO A 120 -2.86 10.19 9.72
CA PRO A 120 -3.66 10.83 10.74
C PRO A 120 -4.06 9.83 11.82
N TYR A 121 -3.86 10.23 13.07
CA TYR A 121 -4.27 9.53 14.27
C TYR A 121 -5.33 10.36 15.00
N CYS A 122 -6.36 9.68 15.49
CA CYS A 122 -7.39 10.29 16.28
C CYS A 122 -7.38 9.77 17.72
N HIS A 123 -7.70 10.65 18.68
CA HIS A 123 -7.78 10.27 20.09
C HIS A 123 -9.08 10.76 20.75
N PRO A 124 -9.66 9.99 21.68
CA PRO A 124 -9.45 8.54 21.83
C PRO A 124 -9.81 7.80 20.53
N SER A 125 -9.18 6.66 20.26
CA SER A 125 -9.19 6.00 18.93
C SER A 125 -10.57 5.60 18.39
N ASP A 126 -11.58 5.55 19.26
CA ASP A 126 -12.96 5.15 18.97
C ASP A 126 -13.89 6.34 18.69
N THR A 127 -13.58 7.52 19.25
CA THR A 127 -14.47 8.69 19.28
C THR A 127 -13.86 9.93 18.65
N CYS A 128 -12.52 9.97 18.50
CA CYS A 128 -11.77 11.12 17.99
C CYS A 128 -12.13 12.45 18.70
N ALA A 129 -12.56 12.36 19.96
CA ALA A 129 -13.20 13.46 20.69
C ALA A 129 -12.22 14.44 21.35
N SER A 130 -10.91 14.16 21.31
CA SER A 130 -9.87 14.99 21.93
C SER A 130 -8.83 15.47 20.91
N THR A 131 -7.54 15.37 21.25
CA THR A 131 -6.44 15.79 20.40
C THR A 131 -6.26 14.80 19.26
N ASN A 132 -6.22 15.29 18.02
CA ASN A 132 -5.89 14.48 16.85
C ASN A 132 -4.52 14.92 16.34
N GLU A 133 -3.71 13.99 15.85
CA GLU A 133 -2.38 14.26 15.33
C GLU A 133 -2.22 13.65 13.94
N PHE A 134 -1.20 14.09 13.21
CA PHE A 134 -0.78 13.40 12.00
C PHE A 134 0.74 13.28 11.99
N VAL A 135 1.23 12.17 11.46
CA VAL A 135 2.66 11.92 11.27
C VAL A 135 2.94 11.93 9.77
N ILE A 136 3.95 12.67 9.35
CA ILE A 136 4.44 12.68 7.97
C ILE A 136 5.66 11.76 7.88
N TYR A 137 5.65 10.87 6.90
CA TYR A 137 6.77 10.05 6.48
C TYR A 137 7.26 10.57 5.12
N TYR A 138 8.40 11.23 5.13
CA TYR A 138 9.06 11.68 3.90
C TYR A 138 9.69 10.50 3.19
N ASN A 139 9.39 10.32 1.91
CA ASN A 139 9.91 9.25 1.10
C ASN A 139 11.21 9.69 0.43
N ILE A 140 12.34 9.28 0.98
CA ILE A 140 13.63 9.64 0.41
C ILE A 140 13.98 8.64 -0.68
N GLN A 141 13.62 8.95 -1.92
CA GLN A 141 14.11 8.22 -3.07
C GLN A 141 15.53 8.66 -3.43
N LYS A 142 16.33 7.71 -3.91
CA LYS A 142 17.62 8.08 -4.51
C LYS A 142 17.34 8.88 -5.78
N HIS A 143 17.74 10.16 -5.79
CA HIS A 143 17.65 11.00 -6.97
C HIS A 143 18.28 10.31 -8.18
N VAL A 144 17.64 10.47 -9.34
CA VAL A 144 18.05 9.84 -10.61
C VAL A 144 19.42 10.34 -11.08
N CYS A 145 19.91 11.49 -10.62
CA CYS A 145 21.29 11.96 -10.83
C CYS A 145 21.75 12.83 -9.65
N GLN A 146 22.92 12.56 -9.07
CA GLN A 146 23.74 13.59 -8.43
C GLN A 146 24.74 14.07 -9.48
N GLY A 147 24.51 15.27 -10.02
CA GLY A 147 25.50 15.96 -10.85
C GLY A 147 26.61 16.55 -10.00
#